data_AF-A0A093I924-F1
#
_entry.id   AF-A0A093I924-F1
#
_cell.length_a   1.000
_cell.length_b   1.000
_cell.length_c   1.000
_cell.angle_alpha   90.00
_cell.angle_beta   90.00
_cell.angle_gamma   90.00
#
_symmetry.space_group_name_H-M   'P 1'
#
loop_
_entity.id
_entity.type
_entity.pdbx_description
1 polymer ?
#
loop_
_entity_poly.entity_id
_entity_poly.type
_entity_poly.pdbx_seq_one_letter_code
_entity_poly.pdbx_strand_id
1 'polypeptide(L)'
;VFTGIFTAEMVLKLIALDPYEYFQQGWNVFDSIIVTLSLVELGLANVQGLSVLRSFRLLRVFKLAKSWPTLNMLIKIIGNSVGALGNLTLVLAIIVFIFAVVGMQLFGKSYMDCVCKISADCSLPRWHMNDFFHSFLIVFRILCGEWIETMWDCMEVAGQTMCLIVFMMVMVI
;
A
#
# COMPACT_ATOMS: atom_id res chain seq x y z
N VAL A 1 12.58 -27.89 2.80
CA VAL A 1 13.37 -28.37 1.64
C VAL A 1 13.63 -27.27 0.62
N PHE A 2 12.63 -26.76 -0.12
CA PHE A 2 12.84 -25.70 -1.14
C PHE A 2 13.58 -24.45 -0.63
N THR A 3 13.22 -23.91 0.54
CA THR A 3 13.94 -22.77 1.13
C THR A 3 15.42 -23.07 1.39
N GLY A 4 15.72 -24.30 1.84
CA GLY A 4 17.10 -24.74 2.10
C GLY A 4 17.94 -24.83 0.83
N ILE A 5 17.36 -25.35 -0.27
CA ILE A 5 18.04 -25.42 -1.57
C ILE A 5 18.39 -24.01 -2.06
N PHE A 6 17.45 -23.07 -2.02
CA PHE A 6 17.71 -21.69 -2.44
C PHE A 6 18.70 -20.96 -1.52
N THR A 7 18.68 -21.27 -0.23
CA THR A 7 19.67 -20.71 0.71
C THR A 7 21.06 -21.22 0.38
N ALA A 8 21.22 -22.52 0.09
CA ALA A 8 22.48 -23.09 -0.34
C ALA A 8 22.96 -22.51 -1.69
N GLU A 9 22.07 -22.38 -2.67
CA GLU A 9 22.38 -21.75 -3.96
C GLU A 9 22.88 -20.30 -3.79
N MET A 10 22.22 -19.52 -2.94
CA MET A 10 22.62 -18.13 -2.63
C MET A 10 24.00 -18.07 -2.00
N VAL A 11 24.26 -18.89 -0.97
CA VAL A 11 25.55 -18.93 -0.27
C VAL A 11 26.67 -19.38 -1.20
N LEU A 12 26.43 -20.40 -2.05
CA LEU A 12 27.42 -20.85 -3.03
C LEU A 12 27.74 -19.74 -4.04
N LYS A 13 26.74 -19.00 -4.53
CA LYS A 13 26.97 -17.85 -5.43
C LYS A 13 27.74 -16.72 -4.77
N LEU A 14 27.50 -16.44 -3.48
CA LEU A 14 28.24 -15.42 -2.72
C LEU A 14 29.69 -15.79 -2.43
N ILE A 15 30.01 -17.09 -2.39
CA ILE A 15 31.40 -17.56 -2.23
C ILE A 15 32.10 -17.60 -3.59
N ALA A 16 31.39 -17.99 -4.65
CA ALA A 16 31.94 -18.10 -5.99
C ALA A 16 32.12 -16.74 -6.69
N LEU A 17 31.22 -15.79 -6.42
CA LEU A 17 31.26 -14.42 -6.90
C LEU A 17 31.47 -13.53 -5.68
N ASP A 18 32.46 -12.65 -5.72
CA ASP A 18 32.67 -11.70 -4.63
C ASP A 18 31.35 -10.97 -4.31
N PRO A 19 31.04 -10.68 -3.03
CA PRO A 19 29.77 -10.07 -2.64
C PRO A 19 29.45 -8.79 -3.44
N TYR A 20 30.49 -8.02 -3.77
CA TYR A 20 30.35 -6.81 -4.57
C TYR A 20 29.81 -7.09 -5.98
N GLU A 21 30.33 -8.11 -6.67
CA GLU A 21 29.85 -8.49 -8.02
C GLU A 21 28.47 -9.16 -7.95
N TYR A 22 28.19 -9.91 -6.88
CA TYR A 22 26.89 -10.53 -6.67
C TYR A 22 25.76 -9.49 -6.61
N PHE A 23 25.95 -8.41 -5.86
CA PHE A 23 24.92 -7.37 -5.67
C PHE A 23 24.80 -6.39 -6.85
N GLN A 24 25.72 -6.38 -7.82
CA GLN A 24 25.56 -5.60 -9.05
C GLN A 24 24.48 -6.18 -9.98
N GLN A 25 24.26 -7.50 -9.95
CA GLN A 25 23.24 -8.14 -10.76
C GLN A 25 21.86 -8.06 -10.09
N GLY A 26 20.95 -7.26 -10.64
CA GLY A 26 19.60 -7.06 -10.06
C GLY A 26 18.80 -8.35 -9.82
N TRP A 27 18.98 -9.39 -10.64
CA TRP A 27 18.36 -10.70 -10.42
C TRP A 27 18.90 -11.43 -9.19
N ASN A 28 20.19 -11.28 -8.87
CA ASN A 28 20.79 -11.86 -7.68
C ASN A 28 20.33 -11.11 -6.43
N VAL A 29 20.22 -9.77 -6.51
CA VAL A 29 19.62 -8.96 -5.44
C VAL A 29 18.19 -9.43 -5.14
N PHE A 30 17.36 -9.58 -6.18
CA PHE A 30 15.99 -10.06 -6.02
C PHE A 30 15.91 -11.46 -5.39
N ASP A 31 16.77 -12.39 -5.84
CA ASP A 31 16.87 -13.73 -5.27
C ASP A 31 17.25 -13.71 -3.79
N SER A 32 18.23 -12.89 -3.42
CA SER A 32 18.69 -12.72 -2.03
C SER A 32 17.60 -12.18 -1.11
N ILE A 33 16.77 -11.24 -1.58
CA ILE A 33 15.63 -10.70 -0.83
C ILE A 33 14.61 -11.82 -0.55
N ILE A 34 14.27 -12.62 -1.57
CA ILE A 34 13.32 -13.72 -1.42
C ILE A 34 13.83 -14.77 -0.42
N VAL A 35 15.12 -15.13 -0.50
CA VAL A 35 15.74 -16.10 0.43
C VAL A 35 15.71 -15.54 1.86
N THR A 36 16.09 -14.27 2.04
CA THR A 36 16.11 -13.62 3.35
C THR A 36 14.71 -13.57 3.98
N LEU A 37 13.69 -13.13 3.22
CA LEU A 37 12.30 -13.11 3.69
C LEU A 37 11.80 -14.51 4.07
N SER A 38 12.22 -15.54 3.32
CA SER A 38 11.85 -16.92 3.60
C SER A 38 12.50 -17.48 4.87
N LEU A 39 13.71 -17.05 5.20
CA LEU A 39 14.39 -17.41 6.45
C LEU A 39 13.77 -16.69 7.65
N VAL A 40 13.42 -15.41 7.49
CA VAL A 40 12.70 -14.62 8.50
C VAL A 40 11.35 -15.26 8.81
N GLU A 41 10.61 -15.70 7.79
CA GLU A 41 9.35 -16.42 7.98
C GLU A 41 9.53 -17.73 8.79
N LEU A 42 10.59 -18.50 8.51
CA LEU A 42 10.89 -19.73 9.25
C LEU A 42 11.27 -19.44 10.71
N GLY A 43 12.06 -18.39 10.95
CA GLY A 43 12.46 -17.97 12.30
C GLY A 43 11.31 -17.43 13.15
N LEU A 44 10.30 -16.83 12.52
CA LEU A 44 9.13 -16.22 13.18
C LEU A 44 7.87 -17.11 13.14
N ALA A 45 7.99 -18.40 12.80
CA ALA A 45 6.84 -19.29 12.60
C ALA A 45 5.92 -19.42 13.83
N ASN A 46 6.45 -19.18 15.03
CA ASN A 46 5.70 -19.30 16.31
C ASN A 46 5.01 -18.01 16.77
N VAL A 47 5.15 -16.89 16.05
CA VAL A 47 4.53 -15.61 16.45
C VAL A 47 3.12 -15.50 15.85
N GLN A 48 2.10 -15.53 16.70
CA GLN A 48 0.71 -15.27 16.29
C GLN A 48 0.57 -13.78 15.90
N GLY A 49 -0.02 -13.52 14.72
CA GLY A 49 -0.18 -12.17 14.15
C GLY A 49 0.65 -11.89 12.90
N LEU A 50 1.74 -12.63 12.67
CA LEU A 50 2.59 -12.47 11.48
C LEU A 50 2.26 -13.44 10.34
N SER A 51 1.02 -13.93 10.28
CA SER A 51 0.61 -14.89 9.24
C SER A 51 0.74 -14.34 7.82
N VAL A 52 0.76 -13.00 7.64
CA VAL A 52 1.00 -12.34 6.35
C VAL A 52 2.40 -12.66 5.81
N LEU A 53 3.40 -12.91 6.66
CA LEU A 53 4.75 -13.28 6.23
C LEU A 53 4.76 -14.58 5.41
N ARG A 54 3.80 -15.48 5.65
CA ARG A 54 3.66 -16.73 4.88
C ARG A 54 3.26 -16.48 3.43
N SER A 55 2.53 -15.39 3.16
CA SER A 55 2.13 -14.99 1.81
C SER A 55 3.32 -14.54 0.96
N PHE A 56 4.44 -14.12 1.57
CA PHE A 56 5.65 -13.73 0.82
C PHE A 56 6.28 -14.87 0.04
N ARG A 57 5.94 -16.13 0.33
CA ARG A 57 6.36 -17.28 -0.50
C ARG A 57 5.91 -17.14 -1.96
N LEU A 58 4.79 -16.44 -2.21
CA LEU A 58 4.30 -16.17 -3.56
C LEU A 58 5.25 -15.29 -4.38
N LEU A 59 6.11 -14.49 -3.73
CA LEU A 59 7.13 -13.70 -4.43
C LEU A 59 8.11 -14.57 -5.22
N ARG A 60 8.28 -15.85 -4.84
CA ARG A 60 9.12 -16.81 -5.59
C ARG A 60 8.61 -17.04 -7.01
N VAL A 61 7.32 -16.84 -7.29
CA VAL A 61 6.74 -16.96 -8.63
C VAL A 61 7.38 -15.96 -9.59
N PHE A 62 7.80 -14.78 -9.10
CA PHE A 62 8.52 -13.82 -9.93
C PHE A 62 9.90 -14.31 -10.38
N LYS A 63 10.49 -15.37 -9.79
CA LYS A 63 11.70 -16.00 -10.35
C LYS A 63 11.44 -16.57 -11.76
N LEU A 64 10.19 -16.95 -12.07
CA LEU A 64 9.79 -17.37 -13.42
C LEU A 64 9.99 -16.27 -14.46
N ALA A 65 10.06 -15.00 -14.04
CA ALA A 65 10.31 -13.89 -14.94
C ALA A 65 11.71 -13.96 -15.57
N LYS A 66 12.67 -14.68 -14.97
CA LYS A 66 13.98 -14.90 -15.58
C LYS A 66 13.90 -15.81 -16.82
N SER A 67 12.98 -16.78 -16.80
CA SER A 67 12.78 -17.73 -17.90
C SER A 67 11.68 -17.34 -18.87
N TRP A 68 10.68 -16.56 -18.43
CA TRP A 68 9.50 -16.21 -19.21
C TRP A 68 9.58 -14.76 -19.73
N PRO A 69 9.72 -14.56 -21.06
CA PRO A 69 9.95 -13.23 -21.63
C PRO A 69 8.78 -12.26 -21.40
N THR A 70 7.54 -12.76 -21.43
CA THR A 70 6.35 -11.93 -21.19
C THR A 70 6.30 -11.38 -19.76
N LEU A 71 6.63 -12.21 -18.75
CA LEU A 71 6.64 -11.77 -17.36
C LEU A 71 7.80 -10.80 -17.09
N ASN A 72 8.96 -11.02 -17.71
CA ASN A 72 10.08 -10.06 -17.67
C ASN A 72 9.67 -8.70 -18.25
N MET A 73 8.97 -8.70 -19.39
CA MET A 73 8.46 -7.49 -20.01
C MET A 73 7.51 -6.73 -19.08
N LEU A 74 6.58 -7.43 -18.41
CA LEU A 74 5.67 -6.80 -17.44
C LEU A 74 6.42 -6.13 -16.29
N ILE A 75 7.40 -6.82 -15.69
CA ILE A 75 8.20 -6.24 -14.59
C ILE A 75 8.97 -5.00 -15.08
N LYS A 76 9.53 -5.05 -16.28
CA LYS A 76 10.25 -3.91 -16.87
C LYS A 76 9.32 -2.72 -17.14
N ILE A 77 8.09 -2.96 -17.59
CA ILE A 77 7.08 -1.91 -17.76
C ILE A 77 6.76 -1.27 -16.41
N ILE A 78 6.49 -2.07 -15.37
CA ILE A 78 6.21 -1.55 -14.02
C ILE A 78 7.38 -0.70 -13.51
N GLY A 79 8.62 -1.19 -13.63
CA GLY A 79 9.81 -0.46 -13.20
C GLY A 79 10.02 0.85 -13.96
N ASN A 80 9.87 0.83 -15.28
CA ASN A 80 10.00 2.03 -16.11
C ASN A 80 8.90 3.05 -15.83
N SER A 81 7.66 2.60 -15.61
CA SER A 81 6.54 3.48 -15.26
C SER A 81 6.77 4.16 -13.92
N VAL A 82 7.28 3.44 -12.91
CA VAL A 82 7.61 4.04 -11.60
C VAL A 82 8.74 5.07 -11.72
N GLY A 83 9.75 4.81 -12.56
CA GLY A 83 10.84 5.77 -12.80
C GLY A 83 10.40 7.02 -13.57
N ALA A 84 9.65 6.84 -14.67
CA ALA A 84 9.22 7.94 -15.53
C ALA A 84 8.10 8.79 -14.91
N LEU A 85 7.19 8.16 -14.14
CA LEU A 85 6.07 8.81 -13.48
C LEU A 85 6.31 9.04 -11.98
N GLY A 86 7.54 8.82 -11.49
CA GLY A 86 7.86 8.93 -10.07
C GLY A 86 7.56 10.32 -9.50
N ASN A 87 7.90 11.38 -10.24
CA ASN A 87 7.61 12.75 -9.84
C ASN A 87 6.10 13.02 -9.76
N LEU A 88 5.33 12.57 -10.74
CA LEU A 88 3.87 12.72 -10.74
C LEU A 88 3.23 11.93 -9.59
N THR A 89 3.71 10.70 -9.36
CA THR A 89 3.24 9.85 -8.26
C THR A 89 3.52 10.49 -6.90
N LEU A 90 4.69 11.12 -6.74
CA LEU A 90 5.07 11.83 -5.51
C LEU A 90 4.18 13.06 -5.27
N VAL A 91 3.91 13.85 -6.33
CA VAL A 91 2.98 14.98 -6.24
C VAL A 91 1.58 14.51 -5.85
N LEU A 92 1.05 13.46 -6.49
CA LEU A 92 -0.25 12.87 -6.13
C LEU A 92 -0.28 12.39 -4.68
N ALA A 93 0.78 11.72 -4.21
CA ALA A 93 0.88 11.25 -2.83
C ALA A 93 0.85 12.41 -1.81
N ILE A 94 1.55 13.52 -2.10
CA ILE A 94 1.53 14.72 -1.26
C ILE A 94 0.13 15.34 -1.23
N ILE A 95 -0.53 15.45 -2.39
CA ILE A 95 -1.87 16.00 -2.48
C ILE A 95 -2.86 15.15 -1.67
N VAL A 96 -2.86 13.83 -1.86
CA VAL A 96 -3.70 12.90 -1.09
C VAL A 96 -3.44 13.03 0.42
N PHE A 97 -2.17 13.14 0.82
CA PHE A 97 -1.80 13.35 2.22
C PHE A 97 -2.38 14.66 2.78
N ILE A 98 -2.24 15.78 2.05
CA ILE A 98 -2.78 17.08 2.46
C ILE A 98 -4.29 16.98 2.67
N PHE A 99 -5.03 16.42 1.70
CA PHE A 99 -6.48 16.31 1.81
C PHE A 99 -6.93 15.36 2.93
N ALA A 100 -6.19 14.29 3.20
CA ALA A 100 -6.46 13.42 4.35
C ALA A 100 -6.29 14.18 5.68
N VAL A 101 -5.24 15.00 5.81
CA VAL A 101 -5.03 15.81 7.01
C VAL A 101 -6.08 16.91 7.14
N VAL A 102 -6.42 17.61 6.05
CA VAL A 102 -7.45 18.66 6.05
C VAL A 102 -8.82 18.07 6.41
N GLY A 103 -9.21 16.96 5.79
CA GLY A 103 -10.49 16.29 6.08
C GLY A 103 -10.59 15.86 7.54
N MET A 104 -9.51 15.27 8.08
CA MET A 104 -9.44 14.89 9.50
C MET A 104 -9.56 16.10 10.43
N GLN A 105 -8.86 17.20 10.16
CA GLN A 105 -8.89 18.37 11.03
C GLN A 105 -10.23 19.11 10.99
N LEU A 106 -10.86 19.20 9.82
CA LEU A 106 -12.13 19.91 9.64
C LEU A 106 -13.33 19.09 10.12
N PHE A 107 -13.36 17.79 9.82
CA PHE A 107 -14.55 16.96 10.01
C PHE A 107 -14.40 15.92 11.12
N GLY A 108 -13.18 15.59 11.56
CA GLY A 108 -12.94 14.49 12.50
C GLY A 108 -13.69 14.62 13.82
N LYS A 109 -13.72 15.83 14.42
CA LYS A 109 -14.49 16.08 15.65
C LYS A 109 -15.99 15.95 15.43
N SER A 110 -16.51 16.53 14.35
CA SER A 110 -17.93 16.45 14.03
C SER A 110 -18.40 15.00 13.86
N TYR A 111 -17.58 14.12 13.25
CA TYR A 111 -17.88 12.69 13.14
C TYR A 111 -17.98 11.97 14.49
N MET A 112 -17.28 12.44 15.53
CA MET A 112 -17.45 11.92 16.90
C MET A 112 -18.73 12.44 17.53
N ASP A 113 -18.93 13.77 17.47
CA ASP A 113 -20.01 14.43 18.22
C ASP A 113 -21.41 14.13 17.64
N CYS A 114 -21.50 13.90 16.33
CA CYS A 114 -22.75 13.67 15.60
C CYS A 114 -22.93 12.22 15.11
N VAL A 115 -22.25 11.24 15.71
CA VAL A 115 -22.23 9.84 15.21
C VAL A 115 -23.63 9.18 15.14
N CYS A 116 -24.56 9.60 16.01
CA CYS A 116 -25.94 9.08 16.03
C CYS A 116 -26.80 9.57 14.85
N LYS A 117 -26.35 10.56 14.07
CA LYS A 117 -27.06 11.00 12.86
C LYS A 117 -26.81 10.07 11.67
N ILE A 118 -25.62 9.47 11.62
CA ILE A 118 -25.14 8.64 10.51
C ILE A 118 -25.26 7.14 10.80
N SER A 119 -25.30 6.74 12.07
CA SER A 119 -25.36 5.33 12.48
C SER A 119 -26.49 5.10 13.47
N ALA A 120 -27.25 4.01 13.28
CA ALA A 120 -28.33 3.63 14.19
C ALA A 120 -27.80 3.18 15.57
N ASP A 121 -26.62 2.55 15.59
CA ASP A 121 -25.98 2.04 16.81
C ASP A 121 -25.13 3.10 17.53
N CYS A 122 -25.15 4.37 17.08
CA CYS A 122 -24.30 5.45 17.58
C CYS A 122 -22.81 5.07 17.66
N SER A 123 -22.33 4.31 16.66
CA SER A 123 -20.94 3.88 16.54
C SER A 123 -20.34 4.37 15.23
N LEU A 124 -19.02 4.57 15.22
CA LEU A 124 -18.30 5.06 14.06
C LEU A 124 -18.57 4.19 12.82
N PRO A 125 -19.06 4.77 11.72
CA PRO A 125 -19.27 4.01 10.49
C PRO A 125 -17.92 3.59 9.91
N ARG A 126 -17.93 2.57 9.05
CA ARG A 126 -16.70 2.04 8.41
C ARG A 126 -15.87 3.10 7.69
N TRP A 127 -16.52 4.15 7.18
CA TRP A 127 -15.89 5.28 6.50
C TRP A 127 -16.12 6.54 7.33
N HIS A 128 -15.08 7.02 8.03
CA HIS A 128 -15.15 8.23 8.85
C HIS A 128 -13.86 9.06 8.75
N MET A 129 -13.92 10.33 9.12
CA MET A 129 -12.74 11.22 9.13
C MET A 129 -12.13 11.45 10.52
N ASN A 130 -12.45 10.63 11.53
CA ASN A 130 -11.87 10.77 12.87
C ASN A 130 -10.35 10.54 12.93
N ASP A 131 -9.86 9.50 12.24
CA ASP A 131 -8.45 9.14 12.21
C ASP A 131 -7.81 9.40 10.84
N PHE A 132 -6.50 9.63 10.83
CA PHE A 132 -5.74 9.88 9.62
C PHE A 132 -5.89 8.75 8.58
N PHE A 133 -5.79 7.48 8.99
CA PHE A 133 -5.86 6.36 8.04
C PHE A 133 -7.25 6.23 7.41
N HIS A 134 -8.33 6.41 8.18
CA HIS A 134 -9.69 6.36 7.65
C HIS A 134 -10.00 7.58 6.75
N SER A 135 -9.48 8.76 7.09
CA SER A 135 -9.59 9.94 6.21
C SER A 135 -8.82 9.76 4.90
N PHE A 136 -7.60 9.19 4.97
CA PHE A 136 -6.82 8.81 3.79
C PHE A 136 -7.57 7.82 2.90
N LEU A 137 -8.20 6.81 3.48
CA LEU A 137 -9.00 5.83 2.73
C LEU A 137 -10.23 6.47 2.07
N ILE A 138 -10.86 7.47 2.69
CA ILE A 138 -11.96 8.22 2.06
C ILE A 138 -11.44 9.03 0.86
N VAL A 139 -10.32 9.74 0.99
CA VAL A 139 -9.72 10.47 -0.13
C VAL A 139 -9.36 9.53 -1.28
N PHE A 140 -8.78 8.36 -0.96
CA PHE A 140 -8.50 7.33 -1.95
C PHE A 140 -9.79 6.82 -2.63
N ARG A 141 -10.86 6.59 -1.85
CA ARG A 141 -12.17 6.17 -2.36
C ARG A 141 -12.79 7.21 -3.30
N ILE A 142 -12.65 8.49 -3.00
CA ILE A 142 -13.08 9.61 -3.87
C ILE A 142 -12.33 9.56 -5.21
N LEU A 143 -11.01 9.36 -5.19
CA LEU A 143 -10.20 9.21 -6.40
C LEU A 143 -10.57 7.97 -7.23
N CYS A 144 -11.09 6.92 -6.60
CA CYS A 144 -11.66 5.76 -7.29
C CYS A 144 -13.05 6.03 -7.90
N GLY A 145 -13.64 7.21 -7.67
CA GLY A 145 -14.94 7.62 -8.22
C GLY A 145 -16.13 7.41 -7.28
N GLU A 146 -15.92 6.89 -6.07
CA GLU A 146 -16.98 6.59 -5.10
C GLU A 146 -17.12 7.68 -4.01
N TRP A 147 -17.45 8.90 -4.43
CA TRP A 147 -17.47 10.07 -3.54
C TRP A 147 -18.85 10.38 -2.93
N ILE A 148 -19.93 9.97 -3.59
CA ILE A 148 -21.30 10.40 -3.22
C ILE A 148 -21.70 9.89 -1.84
N GLU A 149 -21.49 8.59 -1.54
CA GLU A 149 -21.89 8.00 -0.26
C GLU A 149 -21.21 8.68 0.94
N THR A 150 -19.89 8.85 0.87
CA THR A 150 -19.11 9.47 1.95
C THR A 150 -19.38 10.97 2.08
N MET A 151 -19.80 11.62 0.99
CA MET A 151 -20.23 13.01 1.01
C MET A 151 -21.56 13.20 1.75
N TRP A 152 -22.54 12.32 1.56
CA TRP A 152 -23.81 12.37 2.30
C TRP A 152 -23.58 12.29 3.82
N ASP A 153 -22.74 11.36 4.26
CA ASP A 153 -22.37 11.22 5.68
C ASP A 153 -21.69 12.49 6.21
N CYS A 154 -20.79 13.09 5.42
CA CYS A 154 -20.13 14.35 5.80
C CYS A 154 -21.16 15.49 5.94
N MET A 155 -22.06 15.64 4.96
CA MET A 155 -23.04 16.73 4.93
C MET A 155 -23.99 16.70 6.12
N GLU A 156 -24.39 15.51 6.57
CA GLU A 156 -25.27 15.32 7.73
C GLU A 156 -24.58 15.67 9.06
N VAL A 157 -23.26 15.48 9.10
CA VAL A 157 -22.43 15.65 10.30
C VAL A 157 -21.90 17.06 10.47
N ALA A 158 -21.32 17.64 9.41
CA ALA A 158 -20.58 18.90 9.45
C ALA A 158 -21.22 20.04 8.63
N GLY A 159 -22.32 19.75 7.92
CA GLY A 159 -23.05 20.72 7.12
C GLY A 159 -22.68 20.71 5.64
N GLN A 160 -23.62 21.16 4.82
CA GLN A 160 -23.58 20.99 3.36
C GLN A 160 -22.44 21.76 2.69
N THR A 161 -22.23 23.03 3.04
CA THR A 161 -21.32 23.93 2.33
C THR A 161 -19.86 23.48 2.43
N MET A 162 -19.37 23.16 3.63
CA MET A 162 -17.98 22.78 3.85
C MET A 162 -17.66 21.43 3.21
N CYS A 163 -18.54 20.44 3.36
CA CYS A 163 -18.36 19.12 2.76
C CYS A 163 -18.37 19.17 1.23
N LEU A 164 -19.30 19.91 0.61
CA LEU A 164 -19.33 20.07 -0.85
C LEU A 164 -18.06 20.73 -1.38
N ILE A 165 -17.59 21.80 -0.73
CA ILE A 165 -16.37 22.50 -1.15
C ILE A 165 -15.17 21.55 -1.12
N VAL A 166 -14.96 20.83 0.00
CA VAL A 166 -13.80 19.94 0.15
C VAL A 166 -13.88 18.76 -0.81
N PHE A 167 -15.03 18.09 -0.93
CA PHE A 167 -15.16 16.90 -1.78
C PHE A 167 -15.05 17.23 -3.26
N MET A 168 -15.62 18.36 -3.71
CA MET A 168 -15.49 18.80 -5.09
C MET A 168 -14.05 19.24 -5.41
N MET A 169 -13.34 19.85 -4.45
CA MET A 169 -11.91 20.15 -4.63
C MET A 169 -11.07 18.88 -4.77
N VAL A 170 -11.36 17.82 -4.01
CA VAL A 170 -10.64 16.54 -4.12
C VAL A 170 -10.92 15.85 -5.46
N MET A 171 -12.16 15.92 -5.95
CA MET A 171 -12.58 15.24 -7.18
C MET A 171 -11.97 15.84 -8.46
N VAL A 172 -11.68 17.15 -8.46
CA VAL A 172 -11.18 17.87 -9.63
C VAL A 172 -9.67 17.63 -9.88
N ILE A 173 -8.98 16.98 -8.95
CA ILE A 173 -7.55 16.64 -9.01
C ILE A 173 -7.31 15.46 -9.92
#